data_AF-A0A0R3K2J5-F1
#
_entry.id   AF-A0A0R3K2J5-F1
#
_cell.length_a   1.000
_cell.length_b   1.000
_cell.length_c   1.000
_cell.angle_alpha   90.00
_cell.angle_beta   90.00
_cell.angle_gamma   90.00
#
_symmetry.space_group_name_H-M   'P 1'
#
loop_
_entity.id
_entity.type
_entity.pdbx_description
1 polymer ?
#
loop_
_entity_poly.entity_id
_entity_poly.type
_entity_poly.pdbx_seq_one_letter_code
_entity_poly.pdbx_strand_id
1 'polypeptide(L)'
;MSALIIGGDKVQTIIKGLRNKGFNEIKHISGRKPCEKVITSLLKLDKYDIILVLTDYVNHCLCTNLKNKTCKCKNCNVIYCKRSWPLIEEKLTSFSLEV
;
A
#
# COMPACT_ATOMS: atom_id res chain seq x y z
N MET A 1 -8.89 8.75 7.03
CA MET A 1 -7.65 8.17 6.50
C MET A 1 -7.99 7.02 5.56
N SER A 2 -7.33 7.02 4.42
CA SER A 2 -7.58 6.11 3.31
C SER A 2 -6.29 5.35 2.95
N ALA A 3 -6.38 4.03 2.84
CA ALA A 3 -5.27 3.13 2.59
C ALA A 3 -5.45 2.31 1.32
N LEU A 4 -4.40 2.19 0.51
CA LEU A 4 -4.35 1.33 -0.65
C LEU A 4 -3.36 0.18 -0.41
N ILE A 5 -3.83 -1.06 -0.48
CA ILE A 5 -2.99 -2.27 -0.38
C ILE A 5 -2.82 -2.87 -1.79
N ILE A 6 -1.58 -3.05 -2.22
CA ILE A 6 -1.23 -3.62 -3.51
C ILE A 6 -0.48 -4.94 -3.29
N GLY A 7 -0.95 -6.00 -3.95
CA GLY A 7 -0.42 -7.35 -3.84
C GLY A 7 -1.12 -8.19 -2.76
N GLY A 8 -0.78 -9.48 -2.72
CA GLY A 8 -1.27 -10.46 -1.75
C GLY A 8 -2.72 -10.91 -1.94
N ASP A 9 -2.99 -12.18 -1.64
CA ASP A 9 -4.34 -12.74 -1.65
C ASP A 9 -4.99 -12.74 -0.26
N LYS A 10 -4.20 -12.92 0.81
CA LYS A 10 -4.68 -12.99 2.20
C LYS A 10 -4.22 -11.77 2.99
N VAL A 11 -4.88 -10.63 2.77
CA VAL A 11 -4.55 -9.35 3.44
C VAL A 11 -5.53 -8.96 4.55
N GLN A 12 -6.44 -9.85 4.92
CA GLN A 12 -7.51 -9.57 5.90
C GLN A 12 -6.94 -9.14 7.27
N THR A 13 -5.87 -9.77 7.74
CA THR A 13 -5.17 -9.39 8.98
C THR A 13 -4.63 -7.96 8.88
N ILE A 14 -4.09 -7.58 7.72
CA ILE A 14 -3.55 -6.25 7.45
C ILE A 14 -4.69 -5.22 7.41
N ILE A 15 -5.79 -5.54 6.73
CA ILE A 15 -6.97 -4.69 6.69
C ILE A 15 -7.53 -4.45 8.11
N LYS A 16 -7.63 -5.51 8.93
CA LYS A 16 -8.10 -5.40 10.31
C LYS A 16 -7.18 -4.49 11.14
N GLY A 17 -5.87 -4.67 11.03
CA GLY A 17 -4.90 -3.84 11.72
C GLY A 17 -4.96 -2.36 11.29
N LEU A 18 -5.10 -2.09 9.99
CA LEU A 18 -5.31 -0.74 9.47
C LEU A 18 -6.60 -0.12 10.01
N ARG A 19 -7.71 -0.87 10.03
CA ARG A 19 -8.95 -0.40 10.66
C ARG A 19 -8.76 -0.06 12.13
N ASN A 20 -8.02 -0.89 12.87
CA ASN A 20 -7.72 -0.65 14.29
C ASN A 20 -6.88 0.62 14.50
N LYS A 21 -6.06 1.00 13.51
CA LYS A 21 -5.30 2.26 13.49
C LYS A 21 -6.12 3.47 13.00
N GLY A 22 -7.41 3.31 12.65
CA GLY A 22 -8.30 4.41 12.23
C GLY A 22 -8.44 4.60 10.72
N PHE A 23 -7.98 3.66 9.89
CA PHE A 23 -8.21 3.70 8.45
C PHE A 23 -9.60 3.14 8.10
N ASN A 24 -10.52 4.02 7.68
CA ASN A 24 -11.89 3.62 7.35
C ASN A 24 -12.04 3.20 5.88
N GLU A 25 -11.31 3.84 4.98
CA GLU A 25 -11.33 3.52 3.55
C GLU A 25 -10.12 2.67 3.19
N ILE A 26 -10.32 1.37 2.96
CA ILE A 26 -9.23 0.46 2.60
C ILE A 26 -9.54 -0.20 1.26
N LYS A 27 -8.69 0.06 0.27
CA LYS A 27 -8.77 -0.53 -1.07
C LYS A 27 -7.72 -1.63 -1.19
N HIS A 28 -8.11 -2.83 -1.62
CA HIS A 28 -7.17 -3.91 -1.90
C HIS A 28 -7.15 -4.27 -3.38
N ILE A 29 -5.95 -4.36 -3.93
CA ILE A 29 -5.68 -4.81 -5.29
C ILE A 29 -4.78 -6.03 -5.20
N SER A 30 -5.37 -7.21 -5.39
CA SER A 30 -4.58 -8.43 -5.58
C SER A 30 -3.72 -8.26 -6.84
N GLY A 31 -2.41 -8.52 -6.71
CA GLY A 31 -1.44 -8.47 -7.82
C GLY A 31 -1.72 -9.51 -8.91
N ARG A 32 -2.67 -10.43 -8.68
CA ARG A 32 -3.18 -11.40 -9.66
C ARG A 32 -4.18 -10.80 -10.66
N LYS A 33 -4.71 -9.60 -10.40
CA LYS A 33 -5.62 -8.90 -11.33
C LYS A 33 -4.82 -8.28 -12.48
N PRO A 34 -5.43 -8.14 -13.68
CA PRO A 34 -4.75 -7.59 -14.84
C PRO A 34 -4.11 -6.23 -14.52
N CYS A 35 -2.88 -6.05 -14.99
CA CYS A 35 -2.01 -4.91 -14.73
C CYS A 35 -2.71 -3.55 -14.88
N GLU A 36 -3.72 -3.46 -15.77
CA GLU A 36 -4.54 -2.26 -15.97
C GLU A 36 -5.21 -1.75 -14.69
N LYS A 37 -5.86 -2.60 -13.89
CA LYS A 37 -6.50 -2.16 -12.63
C LYS A 37 -5.49 -1.64 -11.62
N VAL A 38 -4.29 -2.21 -11.64
CA VAL A 38 -3.18 -1.74 -10.81
C VAL A 38 -2.74 -0.37 -11.32
N ILE A 39 -2.46 -0.22 -12.62
CA ILE A 39 -2.04 1.05 -13.25
C ILE A 39 -3.05 2.17 -13.00
N THR A 40 -4.36 1.94 -13.17
CA THR A 40 -5.40 2.94 -12.91
C THR A 40 -5.44 3.37 -11.44
N SER A 41 -5.20 2.45 -10.51
CA SER A 41 -5.15 2.78 -9.10
C SER A 41 -3.85 3.49 -8.73
N LEU A 42 -2.75 3.15 -9.40
CA LEU A 42 -1.49 3.90 -9.35
C LEU A 42 -1.64 5.32 -9.93
N LEU A 43 -2.64 5.61 -10.78
CA LEU A 43 -2.92 6.97 -11.26
C LEU A 43 -3.69 7.80 -10.21
N LYS A 44 -4.17 7.18 -9.14
CA LYS A 44 -4.97 7.80 -8.08
C LYS A 44 -4.27 7.70 -6.72
N LEU A 45 -2.94 7.63 -6.69
CA LEU A 45 -2.16 7.50 -5.45
C LEU A 45 -2.40 8.70 -4.53
N ASP A 46 -2.51 9.91 -5.08
CA ASP A 46 -2.79 11.16 -4.36
C ASP A 46 -4.12 11.18 -3.59
N LYS A 47 -5.01 10.21 -3.81
CA LYS A 47 -6.27 10.08 -3.07
C LYS A 47 -6.14 9.27 -1.77
N TYR A 48 -5.01 8.60 -1.55
CA TYR A 48 -4.79 7.75 -0.40
C TYR A 48 -3.70 8.35 0.48
N ASP A 49 -3.96 8.46 1.78
CA ASP A 49 -2.96 8.87 2.77
C ASP A 49 -1.77 7.90 2.79
N ILE A 50 -2.05 6.60 2.61
CA ILE A 50 -1.05 5.56 2.64
C ILE A 50 -1.22 4.51 1.55
N ILE A 51 -0.09 4.10 0.97
CA ILE A 51 -0.03 2.99 0.01
C ILE A 51 0.90 1.91 0.55
N LEU A 52 0.34 0.74 0.81
CA LEU A 52 1.05 -0.44 1.26
C LEU A 52 1.31 -1.38 0.07
N VAL A 53 2.58 -1.59 -0.24
CA VAL A 53 3.02 -2.48 -1.32
C VAL A 53 3.60 -3.75 -0.73
N LEU A 54 2.94 -4.88 -1.00
CA LEU A 54 3.39 -6.20 -0.56
C LEU A 54 4.42 -6.76 -1.55
N THR A 55 5.70 -6.64 -1.21
CA THR A 55 6.83 -6.99 -2.11
C THR A 55 6.85 -8.46 -2.53
N ASP A 56 6.26 -9.34 -1.71
CA ASP A 56 6.19 -10.80 -1.93
C ASP A 56 5.24 -11.21 -3.08
N TYR A 57 4.44 -10.26 -3.61
CA TYR A 57 3.41 -10.53 -4.62
C TYR A 57 3.32 -9.49 -5.74
N VAL A 58 4.29 -8.59 -5.84
CA VAL A 58 4.36 -7.61 -6.93
C VAL A 58 5.44 -8.03 -7.91
N ASN A 59 5.07 -8.11 -9.19
CA ASN A 59 6.04 -8.42 -10.26
C ASN A 59 7.02 -7.24 -10.44
N HIS A 60 8.22 -7.51 -10.94
CA HIS A 60 9.30 -6.54 -11.12
C HIS A 60 8.83 -5.27 -11.86
N CYS A 61 8.03 -5.43 -12.93
CA CYS A 61 7.48 -4.30 -13.69
C CYS A 61 6.56 -3.38 -12.85
N LEU A 62 5.77 -3.95 -11.95
CA LEU A 62 4.90 -3.18 -11.05
C LEU A 62 5.71 -2.39 -10.03
N CYS A 63 6.79 -3.00 -9.51
CA CYS A 63 7.69 -2.35 -8.55
C CYS A 63 8.37 -1.12 -9.16
N THR A 64 8.85 -1.22 -10.41
CA THR A 64 9.47 -0.10 -11.13
C THR A 64 8.47 1.02 -11.40
N ASN A 65 7.26 0.70 -11.85
CA ASN A 65 6.22 1.70 -12.09
C ASN A 65 5.74 2.37 -10.78
N LEU A 66 5.64 1.60 -9.70
CA LEU A 66 5.33 2.10 -8.36
C LEU A 66 6.42 3.07 -7.89
N LYS A 67 7.69 2.66 -7.88
CA LYS A 67 8.80 3.54 -7.49
C LYS A 67 8.79 4.85 -8.28
N ASN A 68 8.69 4.78 -9.60
CA ASN A 68 8.65 5.99 -10.44
C ASN A 68 7.47 6.92 -10.15
N LYS A 69 6.32 6.39 -9.74
CA LYS A 69 5.15 7.20 -9.37
C LYS A 69 5.21 7.70 -7.94
N THR A 70 5.66 6.87 -7.01
CA THR A 70 5.90 7.23 -5.61
C THR A 70 6.90 8.36 -5.51
N CYS A 71 8.00 8.32 -6.27
CA CYS A 71 8.97 9.43 -6.34
C CYS A 71 8.35 10.75 -6.84
N LYS A 72 7.20 10.69 -7.53
CA LYS A 72 6.48 11.86 -8.03
C LYS A 72 5.34 12.31 -7.12
N CYS A 73 4.82 11.46 -6.23
CA CYS A 73 3.81 11.86 -5.25
C CYS A 73 4.51 12.37 -3.97
N LYS A 74 4.53 13.69 -3.78
CA LYS A 74 5.07 14.31 -2.55
C LYS A 74 4.11 14.21 -1.35
N ASN A 75 2.84 13.87 -1.58
CA ASN A 75 1.77 13.88 -0.58
C ASN A 75 1.31 12.48 -0.14
N CYS A 76 1.90 11.41 -0.68
CA CYS A 76 1.48 10.04 -0.43
C CYS A 76 2.59 9.26 0.28
N ASN A 77 2.28 8.65 1.43
CA ASN A 77 3.23 7.79 2.12
C ASN A 77 3.17 6.37 1.55
N VAL A 78 4.28 5.91 0.97
CA VAL A 78 4.35 4.59 0.35
C VAL A 78 5.26 3.68 1.16
N ILE A 79 4.68 2.61 1.70
CA ILE A 79 5.36 1.64 2.53
C ILE A 79 5.50 0.33 1.77
N TYR A 80 6.75 -0.07 1.54
CA TYR A 80 7.09 -1.38 0.99
C TYR A 80 7.35 -2.35 2.14
N CYS A 81 6.59 -3.44 2.21
CA CYS A 81 6.76 -4.45 3.26
C CYS A 81 6.48 -5.87 2.76
N LYS A 82 7.00 -6.86 3.47
CA LYS A 82 6.57 -8.26 3.32
C LYS A 82 5.16 -8.41 3.90
N ARG A 83 4.47 -9.51 3.54
CA ARG A 83 3.11 -9.84 4.02
C ARG A 83 3.13 -10.25 5.51
N SER A 84 3.41 -9.30 6.39
CA SER A 84 3.49 -9.51 7.84
C SER A 84 3.00 -8.25 8.57
N TRP A 85 1.90 -8.40 9.32
CA TRP A 85 1.31 -7.30 10.08
C TRP A 85 2.26 -6.63 11.07
N PRO A 86 3.01 -7.34 11.93
CA PRO A 86 3.91 -6.67 12.90
C PRO A 86 4.96 -5.79 12.22
N LEU A 87 5.52 -6.22 11.09
CA LEU A 87 6.44 -5.40 10.29
C LEU A 87 5.77 -4.15 9.68
N ILE A 88 4.49 -4.26 9.32
CA ILE A 88 3.70 -3.13 8.80
C ILE A 88 3.37 -2.16 9.93
N GLU A 89 2.98 -2.68 11.09
CA GLU A 89 2.64 -1.89 12.28
C GLU A 89 3.85 -1.12 12.82
N GLU A 90 5.02 -1.74 12.85
CA GLU A 90 6.28 -1.09 13.22
C GLU A 90 6.55 0.10 12.29
N LYS A 91 6.53 -0.11 10.96
CA LYS A 91 6.74 0.97 9.99
C LYS A 91 5.70 2.07 10.07
N LEU A 92 4.43 1.72 10.28
CA LEU A 92 3.34 2.68 10.48
C LEU A 92 3.58 3.53 11.74
N THR A 93 4.09 2.91 12.81
CA THR A 93 4.34 3.59 14.08
C THR A 93 5.56 4.51 13.98
N SER A 94 6.65 4.06 13.34
CA SER A 94 7.79 4.93 13.02
C SER A 94 7.38 6.14 12.18
N PHE A 95 6.49 5.96 11.20
CA PHE A 95 6.00 7.05 10.35
C PHE A 95 5.16 8.09 11.10
N SER A 96 4.41 7.67 12.12
CA SER A 96 3.55 8.56 12.90
C SER A 96 4.33 9.40 13.92
N LEU A 97 5.63 9.15 14.11
CA LEU A 97 6.51 9.86 15.04
C LEU A 97 7.34 10.98 14.35
N GLU A 98 7.22 11.11 13.03
CA GLU A 98 7.94 12.12 12.23
C GLU A 98 7.08 13.37 11.92
N VAL A 99 5.92 13.52 12.58
CA VAL A 99 5.02 14.69 12.47
C VAL A 99 5.12 15.62 13.68
#